data_AF-A0A926Y2J3-F1
#
_entry.id   AF-A0A926Y2J3-F1
#
_cell.length_a   1.000
_cell.length_b   1.000
_cell.length_c   1.000
_cell.angle_alpha   90.00
_cell.angle_beta   90.00
_cell.angle_gamma   90.00
#
_symmetry.space_group_name_H-M   'P 1'
#
loop_
_entity.id
_entity.type
_entity.pdbx_description
1 polymer ?
#
loop_
_entity_poly.entity_id
_entity_poly.type
_entity_poly.pdbx_seq_one_letter_code
_entity_poly.pdbx_strand_id
1 'polypeptide(L)'
;METNLNITATLPSDADFRSAIIPGKFVRLEYLTDLNEYIKTDVLIKQLTWADGAEWLELATGETIPLDRVVYVSGKLSPRYPGYESYSCDC
;
A
#
# COMPACT_ATOMS: atom_id res chain seq x y z
N MET A 1 -3.24 -30.07 -10.89
CA MET A 1 -3.57 -30.02 -9.44
C MET A 1 -3.62 -28.55 -9.09
N GLU A 2 -4.82 -28.01 -8.98
CA GLU A 2 -5.08 -26.58 -8.80
C GLU A 2 -4.99 -26.25 -7.31
N THR A 3 -3.91 -25.58 -6.90
CA THR A 3 -3.76 -25.18 -5.50
C THR A 3 -4.55 -23.91 -5.26
N ASN A 4 -5.77 -24.07 -4.75
CA ASN A 4 -6.57 -23.01 -4.15
C ASN A 4 -5.82 -22.48 -2.91
N LEU A 5 -5.06 -21.41 -3.08
CA LEU A 5 -4.41 -20.70 -1.98
C LEU A 5 -5.40 -19.67 -1.42
N ASN A 6 -6.31 -20.18 -0.60
CA ASN A 6 -7.19 -19.38 0.26
C ASN A 6 -6.39 -18.89 1.48
N ILE A 7 -5.39 -18.03 1.25
CA ILE A 7 -4.51 -17.53 2.31
C ILE A 7 -5.06 -16.19 2.82
N THR A 8 -6.11 -16.25 3.63
CA THR A 8 -6.38 -15.19 4.62
C THR A 8 -5.44 -15.38 5.82
N ALA A 9 -4.13 -15.32 5.56
CA ALA A 9 -3.13 -15.13 6.61
C ALA A 9 -2.65 -13.70 6.48
N THR A 10 -3.10 -12.82 7.37
CA THR A 10 -2.43 -11.55 7.63
C THR A 10 -1.01 -11.90 8.09
N LEU A 11 -0.09 -11.94 7.12
CA LEU A 11 1.33 -12.19 7.36
C LEU A 11 1.82 -11.15 8.38
N PRO A 12 2.80 -11.46 9.26
CA PRO A 12 3.35 -10.48 10.20
C PRO A 12 3.83 -9.19 9.52
N SER A 13 4.21 -9.29 8.24
CA SER A 13 4.57 -8.18 7.37
C SER A 13 3.43 -7.20 7.06
N ASP A 14 2.17 -7.64 7.12
CA ASP A 14 1.00 -6.77 6.90
C ASP A 14 0.76 -5.87 8.11
N ALA A 15 0.91 -6.40 9.33
CA ALA A 15 0.81 -5.61 10.56
C ALA A 15 1.94 -4.58 10.66
N ASP A 16 3.17 -4.94 10.26
CA ASP A 16 4.30 -4.01 10.21
C ASP A 16 4.09 -2.92 9.15
N PHE A 17 3.61 -3.29 7.96
CA PHE A 17 3.26 -2.33 6.91
C PHE A 17 2.16 -1.36 7.35
N ARG A 18 1.08 -1.87 7.95
CA ARG A 18 -0.02 -1.05 8.49
C ARG A 18 0.45 -0.14 9.62
N SER A 19 1.38 -0.59 10.46
CA SER A 19 1.96 0.24 11.52
C SER A 19 2.79 1.42 10.99
N ALA A 20 3.27 1.36 9.73
CA ALA A 20 3.96 2.48 9.09
C ALA A 20 3.01 3.56 8.55
N ILE A 21 1.71 3.30 8.52
CA ILE A 21 0.67 4.23 8.08
C ILE A 21 0.29 5.12 9.25
N ILE A 22 1.03 6.22 9.40
CA ILE A 22 0.83 7.17 10.49
C ILE A 22 0.03 8.37 9.96
N PRO A 23 -1.20 8.60 10.44
CA PRO A 23 -2.00 9.75 10.03
C PRO A 23 -1.33 11.07 10.47
N GLY A 24 -1.47 12.10 9.63
CA GLY A 24 -0.83 13.41 9.83
C GLY A 24 0.63 13.48 9.39
N LYS A 25 1.22 12.38 8.89
CA LYS A 25 2.60 12.35 8.42
C LYS A 25 2.66 12.54 6.90
N PHE A 26 3.60 13.38 6.46
CA PHE A 26 3.98 13.47 5.05
C PHE A 26 4.91 12.31 4.73
N VAL A 27 4.50 11.46 3.80
CA VAL A 27 5.27 10.26 3.44
C VAL A 27 5.33 10.11 1.94
N ARG A 28 6.39 9.44 1.48
CA ARG A 28 6.43 8.93 0.12
C ARG A 28 5.51 7.73 0.02
N LEU A 29 4.53 7.84 -0.87
CA LEU A 29 3.56 6.82 -1.19
C LEU A 29 3.84 6.31 -2.61
N GLU A 30 3.92 5.01 -2.75
CA GLU A 30 4.03 4.36 -4.06
C GLU A 30 2.90 3.36 -4.19
N TYR A 31 2.10 3.46 -5.26
CA TYR A 31 0.90 2.67 -5.43
C TYR A 31 0.63 2.40 -6.91
N LEU A 32 -0.18 1.38 -7.19
CA LEU A 32 -0.66 1.05 -8.53
C LEU A 32 -2.06 1.61 -8.76
N THR A 33 -2.29 2.24 -9.91
CA THR A 33 -3.63 2.65 -10.34
C THR A 33 -4.43 1.45 -10.84
N ASP A 34 -5.73 1.64 -11.12
CA ASP A 34 -6.58 0.65 -11.78
C ASP A 34 -6.03 0.15 -13.12
N LEU A 35 -5.22 0.97 -13.80
CA LEU A 35 -4.58 0.63 -15.07
C LEU A 35 -3.21 -0.08 -14.88
N ASN A 36 -2.85 -0.43 -13.63
CA ASN A 36 -1.54 -0.95 -13.23
C ASN A 36 -0.40 0.03 -13.53
N GLU A 37 -0.67 1.33 -13.55
CA GLU A 37 0.38 2.34 -13.62
C GLU A 37 0.97 2.53 -12.23
N TYR A 38 2.29 2.50 -12.17
CA TYR A 38 3.01 2.63 -10.92
C TYR A 38 3.34 4.10 -10.66
N ILE A 39 2.71 4.66 -9.62
CA ILE A 39 2.78 6.06 -9.25
C ILE A 39 3.66 6.21 -8.01
N LYS A 40 4.60 7.17 -8.06
CA LYS A 40 5.39 7.61 -6.89
C LYS A 40 4.98 9.05 -6.59
N THR A 41 4.44 9.30 -5.40
CA THR A 41 4.02 10.64 -4.97
C THR A 41 4.30 10.87 -3.49
N ASP A 42 4.57 12.12 -3.11
CA ASP A 42 4.70 12.50 -1.71
C ASP A 42 3.39 13.14 -1.25
N VAL A 43 2.77 12.56 -0.24
CA VAL A 43 1.43 12.98 0.20
C VAL A 43 1.28 12.87 1.71
N LEU A 44 0.38 13.69 2.26
CA LEU A 44 -0.02 13.60 3.66
C LEU A 44 -1.10 12.55 3.83
N ILE A 45 -0.82 11.55 4.67
CA ILE A 45 -1.83 10.55 5.04
C ILE A 45 -2.82 11.21 5.99
N LYS A 46 -4.10 11.22 5.62
CA LYS A 46 -5.16 11.73 6.50
C LYS A 46 -5.56 10.66 7.50
N GLN A 47 -5.94 9.48 7.03
CA GLN A 47 -6.33 8.35 7.87
C GLN A 47 -6.38 7.03 7.08
N LEU A 48 -6.37 5.91 7.80
CA LEU A 48 -6.69 4.59 7.27
C LEU A 48 -8.13 4.26 7.68
N THR A 49 -8.97 3.94 6.70
CA THR A 49 -10.39 3.64 6.90
C THR A 49 -10.71 2.23 6.44
N TRP A 50 -11.71 1.61 7.05
CA TRP A 50 -12.24 0.32 6.60
C TRP A 50 -13.61 0.56 5.97
N ALA A 51 -13.73 0.29 4.67
CA ALA A 51 -14.96 0.51 3.91
C ALA A 51 -15.13 -0.61 2.87
N ASP A 52 -16.37 -1.04 2.64
CA ASP A 52 -16.70 -2.07 1.65
C ASP A 52 -15.95 -3.40 1.84
N GLY A 53 -15.62 -3.76 3.08
CA GLY A 53 -14.86 -4.97 3.38
C GLY A 53 -13.36 -4.89 3.08
N ALA A 54 -12.85 -3.72 2.70
CA ALA A 54 -11.44 -3.49 2.41
C ALA A 54 -10.89 -2.27 3.17
N GLU A 55 -9.56 -2.17 3.22
CA GLU A 55 -8.86 -1.03 3.81
C GLU A 55 -8.58 0.02 2.74
N TRP A 56 -8.86 1.28 3.07
CA TRP A 56 -8.72 2.44 2.21
C TRP A 56 -7.87 3.49 2.89
N LEU A 57 -6.79 3.88 2.23
CA LEU A 57 -5.92 4.97 2.63
C LEU A 57 -6.52 6.28 2.13
N GLU A 58 -6.96 7.13 3.05
CA GLU A 58 -7.44 8.48 2.73
C GLU A 58 -6.28 9.47 2.80
N LEU A 59 -6.08 10.20 1.71
CA LEU A 59 -5.07 11.23 1.57
C LEU A 59 -5.63 12.59 1.92
N ALA A 60 -4.77 13.53 2.33
CA ALA A 60 -5.20 14.90 2.63
C ALA A 60 -5.75 15.66 1.42
N THR A 61 -5.46 15.18 0.20
CA THR A 61 -6.03 15.68 -1.05
C THR A 61 -7.52 15.33 -1.21
N GLY A 62 -8.06 14.43 -0.38
CA GLY A 62 -9.39 13.86 -0.53
C GLY A 62 -9.42 12.60 -1.40
N GLU A 63 -8.28 12.18 -1.94
CA GLU A 63 -8.17 10.92 -2.69
C GLU A 63 -8.15 9.71 -1.74
N THR A 64 -8.80 8.62 -2.14
CA THR A 64 -8.85 7.37 -1.40
C THR A 64 -8.26 6.25 -2.24
N ILE A 65 -7.23 5.59 -1.72
CA ILE A 65 -6.51 4.53 -2.42
C ILE A 65 -6.72 3.21 -1.65
N PRO A 66 -7.15 2.12 -2.30
CA PRO A 66 -7.27 0.84 -1.62
C PRO A 66 -5.88 0.37 -1.18
N LEU A 67 -5.77 -0.05 0.09
CA LEU A 67 -4.51 -0.45 0.71
C LEU A 67 -3.84 -1.62 -0.04
N ASP A 68 -4.65 -2.48 -0.64
CA ASP A 68 -4.22 -3.60 -1.48
C ASP A 68 -3.33 -3.16 -2.65
N ARG A 69 -3.52 -1.93 -3.16
CA ARG A 69 -2.74 -1.35 -4.27
C ARG A 69 -1.53 -0.54 -3.84
N VAL A 70 -1.35 -0.33 -2.53
CA VAL A 70 -0.21 0.40 -2.02
C VAL A 70 1.00 -0.53 -2.02
N VAL A 71 2.04 -0.12 -2.74
CA VAL A 71 3.29 -0.86 -2.88
C VAL A 71 4.26 -0.46 -1.79
N TYR A 72 4.38 0.84 -1.48
CA TYR A 72 5.33 1.35 -0.50
C TYR A 72 4.75 2.53 0.26
N VAL A 73 4.95 2.54 1.59
CA VAL A 73 4.53 3.64 2.46
C VAL A 73 5.53 3.84 3.60
N SER A 74 5.96 5.08 3.81
CA SER A 74 6.79 5.48 4.97
C SER A 74 8.01 4.59 5.25
N GLY A 75 8.70 4.08 4.23
CA GLY A 75 9.87 3.21 4.44
C GLY A 75 9.60 1.72 4.38
N LYS A 76 8.33 1.30 4.26
CA LYS A 76 7.93 -0.10 4.29
C LYS A 76 7.32 -0.51 2.95
N LEU A 77 7.81 -1.63 2.43
CA LEU A 77 7.23 -2.30 1.27
C LEU A 77 6.04 -3.14 1.72
N SER A 78 4.98 -3.12 0.92
CA SER A 78 3.81 -3.96 1.11
C SER A 78 4.17 -5.43 0.87
N PRO A 79 3.75 -6.36 1.73
CA PRO A 79 3.99 -7.79 1.53
C PRO A 79 3.31 -8.35 0.28
N ARG A 80 2.35 -7.60 -0.30
CA ARG A 80 1.63 -7.98 -1.52
C ARG A 80 2.47 -7.79 -2.79
N TYR A 81 3.53 -7.00 -2.71
CA TYR A 81 4.37 -6.65 -3.86
C TYR A 81 5.83 -7.08 -3.63
N PRO A 82 6.10 -8.39 -3.46
CA PRO A 82 7.47 -8.87 -3.32
C PRO A 82 8.27 -8.52 -4.59
N GLY A 83 9.49 -8.00 -4.43
CA GLY A 83 10.38 -7.63 -5.54
C GLY A 83 10.29 -6.18 -6.01
N TYR A 84 9.31 -5.38 -5.54
CA TYR A 84 9.27 -3.94 -5.81
C TYR A 84 10.32 -3.12 -5.02
N GLU A 85 11.02 -3.76 -4.08
CA GLU A 85 12.18 -3.19 -3.36
C GLU A 85 13.28 -2.67 -4.28
N SER A 86 13.40 -3.26 -5.48
CA SER A 86 14.42 -2.94 -6.49
C SER A 86 13.84 -2.22 -7.72
N TYR A 87 12.58 -1.76 -7.67
CA TYR A 87 11.99 -0.96 -8.75
C TYR A 87 12.47 0.50 -8.68
N SER A 88 13.79 0.65 -8.81
CA SER A 88 14.45 1.87 -9.26
C SER A 88 15.01 1.55 -10.64
N CYS A 89 14.44 2.19 -11.67
CA CYS A 89 15.09 2.24 -12.96
C CYS A 89 16.36 3.10 -12.77
N ASP A 90 17.47 2.45 -12.42
CA ASP A 90 18.81 3.01 -12.55
C ASP A 90 19.11 3.02 -14.05
N CYS A 91 18.90 4.17 -14.69
CA CYS A 91 19.26 4.41 -16.08
C CYS A 91 20.15 5.64 -16.16
#